data_AF-A0A1M2VT42-F1
#
_entry.id   AF-A0A1M2VT42-F1
#
_cell.length_a   1.000
_cell.length_b   1.000
_cell.length_c   1.000
_cell.angle_alpha   90.00
_cell.angle_beta   90.00
_cell.angle_gamma   90.00
#
_symmetry.space_group_name_H-M   'P 1'
#
loop_
_entity.id
_entity.type
_entity.pdbx_description
1 polymer ?
#
loop_
_entity_poly.entity_id
_entity_poly.type
_entity_poly.pdbx_seq_one_letter_code
_entity_poly.pdbx_strand_id
1 'polypeptide(L)'
;MSLARAAGAVLRPTQRAGTSLLQRRAASSHAHDEHHHDEHHGEYHDTNVYPPEVFNTPFWRTAVIAAFGVVAFYKFAPAPSDETLIAKYVSRTMTSGEVWKDILFKHLLLSAQGSDETLLIADAKPPVVHRYRFPQCVLLILSGLSDHCRG
;
A
#
# COMPACT_ATOMS: atom_id res chain seq x y z
N MET A 1 35.81 -3.31 -37.17
CA MET A 1 36.56 -2.35 -36.31
C MET A 1 35.71 -2.09 -35.07
N SER A 2 35.96 -2.84 -33.99
CA SER A 2 35.17 -2.82 -32.75
C SER A 2 36.04 -2.21 -31.65
N LEU A 3 35.62 -1.06 -31.10
CA LEU A 3 36.31 -0.36 -30.03
C LEU A 3 35.45 -0.46 -28.75
N ALA A 4 35.62 -1.53 -27.99
CA ALA A 4 35.16 -1.60 -26.61
C ALA A 4 36.39 -1.61 -25.70
N ARG A 5 36.79 -0.40 -25.32
CA ARG A 5 37.76 -0.12 -24.25
C ARG A 5 36.98 0.09 -22.94
N ALA A 6 37.64 -0.23 -21.82
CA ALA A 6 37.26 0.01 -20.42
C ALA A 6 36.29 -1.06 -19.84
N ALA A 7 36.66 -1.97 -18.94
CA ALA A 7 37.65 -1.91 -17.84
C ALA A 7 37.50 -0.64 -16.99
N GLY A 8 36.63 -0.69 -15.98
CA GLY A 8 36.49 0.39 -15.01
C GLY A 8 35.42 0.13 -13.96
N ALA A 9 35.88 -0.13 -12.73
CA ALA A 9 35.20 0.19 -11.48
C ALA A 9 33.93 -0.61 -11.09
N VAL A 10 34.14 -1.82 -10.58
CA VAL A 10 33.28 -2.34 -9.49
C VAL A 10 33.61 -1.52 -8.23
N LEU A 11 32.96 -0.37 -8.08
CA LEU A 11 32.89 0.35 -6.82
C LEU A 11 31.64 -0.11 -6.09
N ARG A 12 31.80 -1.05 -5.16
CA ARG A 12 30.82 -1.34 -4.11
C ARG A 12 30.60 -0.06 -3.29
N PRO A 13 29.40 0.52 -3.25
CA PRO A 13 29.11 1.57 -2.29
C PRO A 13 29.13 0.98 -0.88
N THR A 14 30.00 1.56 -0.08
CA THR A 14 30.20 1.35 1.34
C THR A 14 28.87 1.35 2.10
N GLN A 15 28.79 0.53 3.15
CA GLN A 15 27.68 0.54 4.09
C GLN A 15 27.54 1.94 4.70
N ARG A 16 26.53 2.69 4.25
CA ARG A 16 26.03 3.82 5.03
C ARG A 16 25.36 3.22 6.26
N ALA A 17 26.00 3.45 7.40
CA ALA A 17 25.40 3.36 8.72
C ALA A 17 23.96 3.89 8.63
N GLY A 18 23.01 2.98 8.81
CA GLY A 18 21.61 3.35 8.93
C GLY A 18 21.52 4.31 10.09
N THR A 19 21.05 5.53 9.82
CA THR A 19 20.43 6.33 10.86
C THR A 19 19.32 5.45 11.40
N SER A 20 19.49 4.96 12.62
CA SER A 20 18.42 4.33 13.38
C SER A 20 17.40 5.42 13.66
N LEU A 21 16.53 5.68 12.68
CA LEU A 21 15.26 6.31 12.94
C LEU A 21 14.60 5.40 13.97
N LEU A 22 14.47 5.93 15.18
CA LEU A 22 13.70 5.36 16.27
C LEU A 22 12.32 5.05 15.70
N GLN A 23 12.14 3.82 15.23
CA GLN A 23 10.87 3.27 14.80
C GLN A 23 10.07 3.07 16.08
N ARG A 24 9.50 4.17 16.58
CA ARG A 24 8.55 4.15 17.67
C ARG A 24 7.26 3.63 17.08
N ARG A 25 7.12 2.30 17.04
CA ARG A 25 5.82 1.67 16.81
C ARG A 25 4.96 2.09 17.99
N ALA A 26 3.92 2.87 17.73
CA ALA A 26 2.79 2.97 18.65
C ALA A 26 2.01 1.65 18.54
N ALA A 27 2.60 0.57 19.07
CA ALA A 27 1.94 -0.70 19.24
C ALA A 27 1.42 -0.73 20.68
N SER A 28 0.10 -0.65 20.82
CA SER A 28 -0.60 -1.04 22.04
C SER A 28 -0.16 -2.45 22.41
N SER A 29 0.62 -2.59 23.49
CA SER A 29 0.93 -3.88 24.08
C SER A 29 -0.31 -4.40 24.82
N HIS A 30 -1.29 -4.88 24.06
CA HIS A 30 -2.32 -5.76 24.59
C HIS A 30 -2.14 -7.10 23.89
N ALA A 31 -1.16 -7.86 24.38
CA ALA A 31 -1.06 -9.28 24.07
C ALA A 31 -2.19 -9.96 24.84
N HIS A 32 -3.13 -10.56 24.12
CA HIS A 32 -4.06 -11.50 24.72
C HIS A 32 -3.28 -12.78 25.03
N ASP A 33 -3.01 -13.02 26.31
CA ASP A 33 -2.45 -14.28 26.78
C ASP A 33 -3.45 -15.41 26.52
N GLU A 34 -2.91 -16.50 25.99
CA GLU A 34 -3.60 -17.71 25.61
C GLU A 34 -4.30 -18.35 26.82
N HIS A 35 -5.55 -18.74 26.61
CA HIS A 35 -6.43 -19.36 27.59
C HIS A 35 -5.84 -20.68 28.13
N HIS A 36 -5.28 -20.64 29.34
CA HIS A 36 -5.09 -21.82 30.18
C HIS A 36 -6.29 -21.94 31.12
N HIS A 37 -7.14 -22.95 30.85
CA HIS A 37 -8.15 -23.42 31.78
C HIS A 37 -7.48 -24.37 32.77
N ASP A 38 -7.34 -23.96 34.03
CA ASP A 38 -7.32 -24.88 35.16
C ASP A 38 -7.90 -24.18 36.41
N GLU A 39 -8.77 -24.92 37.07
CA GLU A 39 -9.69 -24.50 38.13
C GLU A 39 -8.97 -23.98 39.39
N HIS A 40 -9.28 -22.76 39.82
CA HIS A 40 -9.25 -22.38 41.24
C HIS A 40 -10.22 -21.21 41.52
N HIS A 41 -11.10 -21.43 42.50
CA HIS A 41 -12.05 -20.45 43.01
C HIS A 41 -11.36 -19.15 43.46
N GLY A 42 -11.77 -18.02 42.88
CA GLY A 42 -11.34 -16.69 43.29
C GLY A 42 -12.39 -15.66 42.90
N GLU A 43 -13.02 -15.10 43.91
CA GLU A 43 -13.85 -13.89 43.88
C GLU A 43 -13.34 -12.86 42.86
N TYR A 44 -14.17 -12.50 41.88
CA TYR A 44 -13.92 -11.40 40.96
C TYR A 44 -13.97 -10.08 41.73
N HIS A 45 -12.87 -9.72 42.38
CA HIS A 45 -12.61 -8.35 42.76
C HIS A 45 -12.25 -7.60 41.49
N ASP A 46 -13.14 -6.70 41.05
CA ASP A 46 -12.79 -5.66 40.09
C ASP A 46 -11.75 -4.75 40.77
N THR A 47 -10.48 -5.14 40.65
CA THR A 47 -9.33 -4.45 41.25
C THR A 47 -8.90 -3.24 40.43
N ASN A 48 -9.58 -2.95 39.31
CA ASN A 48 -9.35 -1.74 38.52
C ASN A 48 -10.08 -0.56 39.15
N VAL A 49 -9.50 -0.01 40.21
CA VAL A 49 -9.89 1.31 40.72
C VAL A 49 -9.44 2.35 39.69
N TYR A 50 -10.35 2.70 38.78
CA TYR A 50 -10.12 3.78 37.83
C TYR A 50 -10.05 5.11 38.60
N PRO A 51 -8.92 5.84 38.52
CA PRO A 51 -8.85 7.15 39.14
C PRO A 51 -9.88 8.06 38.48
N PRO A 52 -10.59 8.93 39.24
CA PRO A 52 -11.61 9.80 38.68
C PRO A 52 -10.98 10.69 37.60
N GLU A 53 -11.57 10.65 36.41
CA GLU A 53 -11.05 11.35 35.24
C GLU A 53 -11.26 12.86 35.40
N VAL A 54 -10.26 13.54 35.93
CA VAL A 54 -10.26 14.99 36.08
C VAL A 54 -9.83 15.66 34.77
N PHE A 55 -10.37 16.86 34.48
CA PHE A 55 -10.00 17.67 33.31
C PHE A 55 -8.53 18.17 33.29
N ASN A 56 -7.71 17.69 34.21
CA ASN A 56 -6.29 18.05 34.35
C ASN A 56 -5.35 16.86 34.07
N THR A 57 -5.83 15.83 33.40
CA THR A 57 -4.98 14.74 32.89
C THR A 57 -4.05 15.24 31.78
N PRO A 58 -2.91 14.58 31.54
CA PRO A 58 -1.98 14.96 30.46
C PRO A 58 -2.65 15.04 29.08
N PHE A 59 -3.69 14.22 28.84
CA PHE A 59 -4.49 14.25 27.63
C PHE A 59 -5.23 15.58 27.43
N TRP A 60 -5.92 16.10 28.45
CA TRP A 60 -6.63 17.37 28.34
C TRP A 60 -5.68 18.56 28.22
N ARG A 61 -4.53 18.51 28.88
CA ARG A 61 -3.49 19.53 28.74
C ARG A 61 -2.96 19.61 27.31
N THR A 62 -2.64 18.46 26.69
CA THR A 62 -2.18 18.44 25.30
C THR A 62 -3.29 18.86 24.34
N ALA A 63 -4.53 18.46 24.57
CA ALA A 63 -5.68 18.88 23.76
C ALA A 63 -5.89 20.41 23.80
N VAL A 64 -5.80 21.03 24.98
CA VAL A 64 -5.93 22.49 25.14
C VAL A 64 -4.75 23.22 24.49
N ILE A 65 -3.52 22.75 24.67
CA ILE A 65 -2.34 23.33 24.00
C ILE A 65 -2.46 23.21 22.49
N ALA A 66 -2.90 22.06 21.98
CA ALA A 66 -3.12 21.86 20.54
C ALA A 66 -4.21 22.79 20.00
N ALA A 67 -5.33 22.93 20.72
CA ALA A 67 -6.41 23.84 20.34
C ALA A 67 -5.93 25.29 20.28
N PHE A 68 -5.21 25.76 21.31
CA PHE A 68 -4.61 27.10 21.30
C PHE A 68 -3.56 27.25 20.20
N GLY A 69 -2.77 26.21 19.94
CA GLY A 69 -1.80 26.17 18.85
C GLY A 69 -2.45 26.35 17.49
N VAL A 70 -3.58 25.70 17.23
CA VAL A 70 -4.35 25.83 15.98
C VAL A 70 -4.93 27.25 15.84
N VAL A 71 -5.51 27.80 16.91
CA VAL A 71 -6.08 29.17 16.88
C VAL A 71 -4.97 30.22 16.68
N ALA A 72 -3.86 30.09 17.40
CA ALA A 72 -2.70 30.96 17.24
C ALA A 72 -2.12 30.83 15.82
N PHE A 73 -2.03 29.62 15.29
CA PHE A 73 -1.61 29.39 13.92
C PHE A 73 -2.56 30.06 12.93
N TYR A 74 -3.88 29.94 13.07
CA TYR A 74 -4.82 30.60 12.17
C TYR A 74 -4.74 32.14 12.25
N LYS A 75 -4.57 32.71 13.46
CA LYS A 75 -4.54 34.17 13.65
C LYS A 75 -3.21 34.80 13.23
N PHE A 76 -2.10 34.11 13.46
CA PHE A 76 -0.74 34.60 13.24
C PHE A 76 -0.02 33.93 12.07
N ALA A 77 -0.67 33.00 11.36
CA ALA A 77 -0.15 32.50 10.09
C ALA A 77 0.08 33.71 9.18
N PRO A 78 1.30 33.88 8.65
CA PRO A 78 1.57 34.87 7.63
C PRO A 78 0.54 34.71 6.52
N ALA A 79 -0.02 35.82 6.04
CA ALA A 79 -0.86 35.78 4.84
C ALA A 79 -0.09 35.04 3.73
N PRO A 80 -0.76 34.23 2.89
CA PRO A 80 -0.12 33.51 1.80
C PRO A 80 0.41 34.51 0.78
N SER A 81 1.59 35.07 1.05
CA SER A 81 2.36 35.90 0.16
C SER A 81 3.63 35.13 -0.20
N ASP A 82 4.00 35.19 -1.49
CA ASP A 82 5.18 34.51 -2.05
C ASP A 82 6.52 35.03 -1.47
N GLU A 83 6.46 36.08 -0.66
CA GLU A 83 7.60 36.74 -0.01
C GLU A 83 8.04 36.04 1.29
N THR A 84 7.30 35.05 1.79
CA THR A 84 7.74 34.30 2.98
C THR A 84 8.90 33.36 2.66
N LEU A 85 9.88 33.26 3.55
CA LEU A 85 11.02 32.33 3.39
C LEU A 85 10.57 30.88 3.19
N ILE A 86 9.43 30.51 3.78
CA ILE A 86 8.82 29.20 3.66
C ILE A 86 8.26 29.00 2.25
N ALA A 87 7.49 29.96 1.71
CA ALA A 87 6.98 29.88 0.33
C ALA A 87 8.11 29.80 -0.70
N LYS A 88 9.18 30.59 -0.53
CA LYS A 88 10.37 30.54 -1.38
C LYS A 88 11.12 29.21 -1.29
N TYR A 89 11.18 28.60 -0.11
CA TYR A 89 11.75 27.27 0.06
C TYR A 89 10.91 26.20 -0.63
N VAL A 90 9.59 26.24 -0.40
CA VAL A 90 8.63 25.32 -1.02
C VAL A 90 8.67 25.43 -2.54
N SER A 91 8.65 26.64 -3.11
CA SER A 91 8.70 26.84 -4.55
C SER A 91 10.02 26.37 -5.18
N ARG A 92 11.13 26.40 -4.45
CA ARG A 92 12.42 25.89 -4.92
C ARG A 92 12.50 24.36 -4.92
N THR A 93 11.83 23.70 -3.98
CA THR A 93 11.89 22.24 -3.81
C THR A 93 10.76 21.51 -4.54
N MET A 94 9.62 22.17 -4.78
CA MET A 94 8.51 21.56 -5.48
C MET A 94 8.74 21.50 -6.99
N THR A 95 8.27 20.41 -7.59
CA THR A 95 8.22 20.23 -9.04
C THR A 95 7.22 21.22 -9.65
N SER A 96 7.54 21.72 -10.85
CA SER A 96 6.69 22.70 -11.54
C SER A 96 5.31 22.12 -11.86
N GLY A 97 4.29 22.99 -11.87
CA GLY A 97 2.91 22.57 -12.14
C GLY A 97 2.71 21.91 -13.51
N GLU A 98 3.48 22.32 -14.53
CA GLU A 98 3.41 21.70 -15.87
C GLU A 98 3.85 20.23 -15.85
N VAL A 99 4.91 19.89 -15.10
CA VAL A 99 5.37 18.49 -14.97
C VAL A 99 4.29 17.63 -14.31
N TRP A 100 3.57 18.18 -13.32
CA TRP A 100 2.44 17.47 -12.70
C TRP A 100 1.28 17.23 -13.66
N LYS A 101 0.98 18.21 -14.53
CA LYS A 101 -0.07 18.04 -15.55
C LYS A 101 0.31 16.93 -16.53
N ASP A 102 1.56 16.90 -16.98
CA ASP A 102 2.05 15.87 -17.90
C ASP A 102 1.99 14.47 -17.27
N ILE A 103 2.40 14.34 -16.00
CA ILE A 103 2.31 13.08 -15.24
C ILE A 103 0.86 12.64 -15.08
N LEU A 104 -0.03 13.57 -14.71
CA LEU A 104 -1.44 13.28 -14.52
C LEU A 104 -2.09 12.85 -15.85
N PHE A 105 -1.80 13.57 -16.94
CA PHE A 105 -2.28 13.23 -18.27
C PHE A 105 -1.79 11.85 -18.72
N LYS A 106 -0.52 11.53 -18.48
CA LYS A 106 0.02 10.19 -18.75
C LYS A 106 -0.69 9.11 -17.93
N HIS A 107 -0.97 9.35 -16.66
CA HIS A 107 -1.71 8.41 -15.83
C HIS A 107 -3.15 8.20 -16.30
N LEU A 108 -3.83 9.27 -16.74
CA LEU A 108 -5.17 9.17 -17.33
C LEU A 108 -5.16 8.30 -18.58
N LEU A 109 -4.17 8.49 -19.48
CA LEU A 109 -4.02 7.66 -20.67
C LEU A 109 -3.74 6.19 -20.33
N LEU A 110 -2.83 5.93 -19.39
CA LEU A 110 -2.52 4.57 -18.94
C LEU A 110 -3.73 3.88 -18.30
N SER A 111 -4.56 4.62 -17.57
CA SER A 111 -5.78 4.08 -16.98
C SER A 111 -6.80 3.66 -18.06
N ALA A 112 -6.94 4.48 -19.11
CA ALA A 112 -7.82 4.16 -20.24
C ALA A 112 -7.31 2.95 -21.03
N GLN A 113 -6.00 2.91 -21.31
CA GLN A 113 -5.37 1.76 -21.96
C GLN A 113 -5.51 0.48 -21.14
N GLY A 114 -5.31 0.56 -19.83
CA GLY A 114 -5.49 -0.57 -18.92
C GLY A 114 -6.92 -1.11 -18.94
N SER A 115 -7.95 -0.25 -18.99
CA SER A 115 -9.32 -0.73 -19.12
C SER A 115 -9.56 -1.44 -20.45
N ASP A 116 -9.04 -0.90 -21.55
CA ASP A 116 -9.21 -1.52 -22.87
C ASP A 116 -8.53 -2.89 -22.95
N GLU A 117 -7.30 -3.01 -22.41
CA GLU A 117 -6.59 -4.28 -22.33
C GLU A 117 -7.34 -5.32 -21.50
N THR A 118 -7.93 -4.90 -20.37
CA THR A 118 -8.73 -5.83 -19.55
C THR A 118 -9.98 -6.30 -20.28
N LEU A 119 -10.63 -5.43 -21.06
CA LEU A 119 -11.78 -5.80 -21.89
C LEU A 119 -11.39 -6.79 -22.99
N LEU A 120 -10.24 -6.58 -23.65
CA LEU A 120 -9.74 -7.50 -24.68
C LEU A 120 -9.45 -8.90 -24.12
N ILE A 121 -8.86 -8.98 -22.93
CA ILE A 121 -8.60 -10.26 -22.27
C ILE A 121 -9.90 -10.92 -21.81
N ALA A 122 -10.86 -10.14 -21.30
CA ALA A 122 -12.13 -10.65 -20.82
C ALA A 122 -13.03 -11.18 -21.95
N ASP A 123 -13.01 -10.56 -23.12
CA ASP A 123 -13.79 -11.00 -24.29
C ASP A 123 -13.14 -12.17 -25.05
N ALA A 124 -11.85 -12.43 -24.80
CA ALA A 124 -11.14 -13.53 -25.44
C ALA A 124 -11.75 -14.89 -25.02
N LYS A 125 -12.36 -15.59 -25.98
CA LYS A 125 -12.85 -16.96 -25.75
C LYS A 125 -11.65 -17.90 -25.61
N PRO A 126 -11.55 -18.67 -24.50
CA PRO A 126 -10.50 -19.68 -24.39
C PRO A 126 -10.68 -20.72 -25.50
N PRO A 127 -9.58 -21.23 -26.08
CA PRO A 127 -9.69 -22.28 -27.09
C PRO A 127 -10.39 -23.50 -26.48
N VAL A 128 -11.31 -24.09 -27.24
CA VAL A 128 -12.02 -25.30 -26.81
C VAL A 128 -11.02 -26.45 -26.74
N VAL A 129 -10.63 -26.83 -25.51
CA VAL A 129 -9.74 -27.97 -25.28
C VAL A 129 -10.57 -29.25 -25.28
N HIS A 130 -10.59 -29.95 -26.41
CA HIS A 130 -11.16 -31.30 -26.48
C HIS A 130 -10.21 -32.29 -25.81
N ARG A 131 -10.62 -32.83 -24.64
CA ARG A 131 -9.88 -33.89 -23.94
C ARG A 131 -10.49 -35.24 -24.29
N TYR A 132 -9.89 -35.94 -25.24
CA TYR A 132 -10.33 -37.27 -25.61
C TYR A 132 -9.78 -38.31 -24.65
N ARG A 133 -10.66 -39.01 -23.93
CA ARG A 133 -10.29 -40.15 -23.09
C ARG A 133 -10.08 -41.42 -23.91
N PHE A 134 -10.72 -41.52 -25.08
CA PHE A 134 -10.62 -42.65 -26.00
C PHE A 134 -10.29 -42.16 -27.41
N PRO A 135 -9.01 -42.20 -27.83
CA PRO A 135 -8.62 -41.75 -29.16
C PRO A 135 -9.20 -42.63 -30.28
N GLN A 136 -9.51 -43.89 -29.99
CA GLN A 136 -10.14 -44.80 -30.96
C GLN A 136 -11.52 -44.33 -31.44
N CYS A 137 -12.31 -43.66 -30.59
CA CYS A 137 -13.64 -43.19 -30.98
C CYS A 137 -13.58 -41.99 -31.92
N VAL A 138 -12.58 -41.10 -31.78
CA VAL A 138 -12.40 -39.96 -32.69
C VAL A 138 -12.02 -40.44 -34.08
N LEU A 139 -11.12 -41.43 -34.15
CA LEU A 139 -10.71 -42.06 -35.40
C LEU A 139 -11.90 -42.75 -36.09
N LEU A 140 -12.76 -43.43 -35.32
CA LEU A 140 -13.95 -44.13 -35.83
C LEU A 140 -15.07 -43.17 -36.28
N ILE A 141 -15.25 -42.04 -35.59
CA ILE A 141 -16.21 -40.99 -35.99
C ILE A 141 -15.75 -40.31 -37.29
N LEU A 142 -14.45 -40.03 -37.44
CA LEU A 142 -13.89 -39.47 -38.67
C LEU A 142 -13.90 -40.46 -39.85
N SER A 143 -13.89 -41.77 -39.58
CA SER A 143 -14.00 -42.81 -40.60
C SER A 143 -15.44 -43.27 -40.90
N GLY A 144 -16.45 -42.59 -40.33
CA GLY A 144 -17.87 -42.82 -40.64
C GLY A 144 -18.51 -43.99 -39.90
N LEU A 145 -17.81 -44.61 -38.94
CA LEU A 145 -18.29 -45.74 -38.14
C LEU A 145 -18.76 -45.25 -36.76
N SER A 146 -19.79 -44.38 -36.76
CA SER A 146 -20.23 -43.65 -35.55
C SER A 146 -20.97 -44.50 -34.52
N ASP A 147 -21.43 -45.70 -34.86
CA ASP A 147 -22.40 -46.43 -34.04
C ASP A 147 -21.77 -47.22 -32.87
N HIS A 148 -20.44 -47.38 -32.84
CA HIS A 148 -19.77 -48.20 -31.83
C HIS A 148 -19.42 -47.45 -30.52
N CYS A 149 -19.51 -46.13 -30.50
CA CYS A 149 -19.16 -45.31 -29.33
C CYS A 149 -20.37 -44.61 -28.67
N ARG A 150 -21.60 -44.99 -29.04
CA ARG A 150 -22.85 -44.42 -28.52
C ARG A 150 -23.47 -45.38 -27.50
N GLY A 151 -22.94 -45.36 -26.28
CA GLY A 151 -23.44 -46.10 -25.12
C GLY A 151 -23.55 -45.19 -23.91
#